data_AF-A0AAD6KH19-F1
#
_entry.id   AF-A0AAD6KH19-F1
#
_cell.length_a   1.000
_cell.length_b   1.000
_cell.length_c   1.000
_cell.angle_alpha   90.00
_cell.angle_beta   90.00
_cell.angle_gamma   90.00
#
_symmetry.space_group_name_H-M   'P 1'
#
loop_
_entity.id
_entity.type
_entity.pdbx_description
1 polymer ?
#
loop_
_entity_poly.entity_id
_entity_poly.type
_entity_poly.pdbx_seq_one_letter_code
_entity_poly.pdbx_strand_id
1 'polypeptide(L)'
;MTSQDGDVRGFAWIEKTQKWLVYETANTDNCNRYALCGANGFCNIQSSPVCGCLNGFVPKSPADWDMTDWSNGCVRKTPLNCSGDGFRKLAGVKMPETKSTWFSNTMNLRECKNKCLEKCNCTAYSNLDIRNGGSGCMLWFGDLIDIRVLSENEQEIYIRMAGSELGMNLSSV
;
A
#
# COMPACT_ATOMS: atom_id res chain seq x y z
N MET A 1 -4.12 -20.95 -14.89
CA MET A 1 -4.85 -20.69 -16.15
C MET A 1 -5.90 -19.62 -15.88
N THR A 2 -6.22 -18.78 -16.87
CA THR A 2 -7.26 -17.75 -16.73
C THR A 2 -8.62 -18.34 -17.11
N SER A 3 -9.65 -18.14 -16.30
CA SER A 3 -11.04 -18.51 -16.62
C SER A 3 -11.63 -17.57 -17.68
N GLN A 4 -12.82 -17.92 -18.20
CA GLN A 4 -13.54 -17.07 -19.14
C GLN A 4 -13.93 -15.71 -18.53
N ASP A 5 -14.09 -15.63 -17.20
CA ASP A 5 -14.42 -14.41 -16.47
C ASP A 5 -13.19 -13.52 -16.17
N GLY A 6 -11.99 -13.95 -16.60
CA GLY A 6 -10.74 -13.21 -16.37
C GLY A 6 -10.02 -13.56 -15.06
N ASP A 7 -10.53 -14.51 -14.28
CA ASP A 7 -9.89 -14.91 -13.03
C ASP A 7 -8.72 -15.86 -13.25
N VAL A 8 -7.59 -15.55 -12.64
CA VAL A 8 -6.44 -16.46 -12.60
C VAL A 8 -6.68 -17.54 -11.54
N ARG A 9 -6.65 -18.80 -11.96
CA ARG A 9 -6.85 -19.97 -11.08
C ARG A 9 -5.63 -20.89 -11.08
N GLY A 10 -5.25 -21.33 -9.89
CA GLY A 10 -4.28 -22.38 -9.61
C GLY A 10 -4.97 -23.74 -9.56
N PHE A 11 -4.45 -24.72 -10.30
CA PHE A 11 -5.00 -26.06 -10.38
C PHE A 11 -3.98 -27.09 -9.88
N ALA A 12 -4.44 -28.03 -9.06
CA ALA A 12 -3.67 -29.18 -8.62
C ALA A 12 -4.32 -30.45 -9.17
N TRP A 13 -3.52 -31.32 -9.80
CA TRP A 13 -4.02 -32.63 -10.23
C TRP A 13 -4.07 -33.57 -9.03
N ILE A 14 -5.26 -34.13 -8.75
CA ILE A 14 -5.45 -35.07 -7.66
C ILE A 14 -5.59 -36.49 -8.23
N GLU A 15 -4.51 -37.28 -8.10
CA GLU A 15 -4.44 -38.65 -8.65
C GLU A 15 -5.56 -39.55 -8.14
N LYS A 16 -5.90 -39.50 -6.85
CA LYS A 16 -6.95 -40.35 -6.27
C LYS A 16 -8.32 -40.15 -6.93
N THR A 17 -8.62 -38.93 -7.35
CA THR A 17 -9.90 -38.57 -7.95
C THR A 17 -9.83 -38.40 -9.47
N GLN A 18 -8.62 -38.47 -10.06
CA GLN A 18 -8.34 -38.18 -11.47
C GLN A 18 -9.01 -36.87 -11.94
N LYS A 19 -8.87 -35.82 -11.12
CA LYS A 19 -9.53 -34.52 -11.32
C LYS A 19 -8.59 -33.38 -10.99
N TRP A 20 -8.75 -32.29 -11.73
CA TRP A 20 -8.15 -31.00 -11.42
C TRP A 20 -8.95 -30.32 -10.29
N LEU A 21 -8.30 -30.06 -9.18
CA LEU A 21 -8.82 -29.26 -8.07
C LEU A 21 -8.39 -27.81 -8.28
N VAL A 22 -9.35 -26.87 -8.22
CA VAL A 22 -9.02 -25.45 -8.07
C VAL A 22 -8.63 -25.25 -6.61
N TYR A 23 -7.34 -25.04 -6.35
CA TYR A 23 -6.84 -24.85 -4.99
C TYR A 23 -6.63 -23.37 -4.64
N GLU A 24 -6.50 -22.50 -5.64
CA GLU A 24 -6.25 -21.07 -5.45
C GLU A 24 -6.90 -20.25 -6.56
N THR A 25 -7.39 -19.06 -6.22
CA THR A 25 -7.89 -18.05 -7.18
C THR A 25 -7.30 -16.70 -6.80
N ALA A 26 -6.82 -15.93 -7.77
CA ALA A 26 -6.15 -14.65 -7.51
C ALA A 26 -7.09 -13.57 -6.94
N ASN A 27 -8.37 -13.56 -7.37
CA ASN A 27 -9.36 -12.59 -6.94
C ASN A 27 -10.26 -13.17 -5.83
N THR A 28 -9.76 -13.18 -4.61
CA THR A 28 -10.48 -13.69 -3.42
C THR A 28 -11.54 -12.74 -2.85
N ASP A 29 -11.37 -11.42 -3.05
CA ASP A 29 -12.21 -10.40 -2.42
C ASP A 29 -12.16 -9.06 -3.16
N ASN A 30 -13.00 -8.11 -2.73
CA ASN A 30 -13.13 -6.80 -3.35
C ASN A 30 -11.83 -5.98 -3.32
N CYS A 31 -10.94 -6.18 -2.34
CA CYS A 31 -9.66 -5.45 -2.27
C CYS A 31 -8.66 -5.90 -3.33
N ASN A 32 -8.95 -6.96 -4.11
CA ASN A 32 -8.15 -7.32 -5.29
C ASN A 32 -8.52 -6.52 -6.54
N ARG A 33 -9.62 -5.74 -6.50
CA ARG A 33 -9.94 -4.80 -7.57
C ARG A 33 -8.92 -3.67 -7.57
N TYR A 34 -8.19 -3.56 -8.68
CA TYR A 34 -7.17 -2.54 -8.87
C TYR A 34 -7.73 -1.14 -8.56
N ALA A 35 -7.02 -0.41 -7.70
CA ALA A 35 -7.30 0.98 -7.35
C ALA A 35 -8.71 1.24 -6.77
N LEU A 36 -9.34 0.26 -6.12
CA LEU A 36 -10.68 0.39 -5.52
C LEU A 36 -10.81 1.63 -4.60
N CYS A 37 -9.80 1.92 -3.79
CA CYS A 37 -9.81 3.01 -2.82
C CYS A 37 -9.17 4.31 -3.32
N GLY A 38 -8.86 4.39 -4.62
CA GLY A 38 -8.22 5.55 -5.23
C GLY A 38 -6.80 5.84 -4.73
N ALA A 39 -6.30 7.03 -5.08
CA ALA A 39 -4.99 7.52 -4.68
C ALA A 39 -4.89 7.76 -3.17
N ASN A 40 -3.78 7.35 -2.55
CA ASN A 40 -3.48 7.52 -1.12
C ASN A 40 -4.56 6.94 -0.17
N GLY A 41 -5.41 6.05 -0.67
CA GLY A 41 -6.32 5.21 0.09
C GLY A 41 -5.75 3.81 0.25
N PHE A 42 -6.24 3.09 1.24
CA PHE A 42 -5.95 1.67 1.44
C PHE A 42 -7.25 0.87 1.53
N CYS A 43 -7.20 -0.39 1.07
CA CYS A 43 -8.30 -1.34 1.23
C CYS A 43 -8.03 -2.30 2.39
N ASN A 44 -9.02 -2.48 3.27
CA ASN A 44 -9.00 -3.48 4.34
C ASN A 44 -10.34 -4.20 4.40
N ILE A 45 -10.35 -5.49 4.07
CA ILE A 45 -11.56 -6.32 4.03
C ILE A 45 -12.19 -6.52 5.42
N GLN A 46 -11.42 -6.29 6.50
CA GLN A 46 -11.91 -6.37 7.88
C GLN A 46 -12.54 -5.06 8.37
N SER A 47 -12.46 -3.98 7.59
CA SER A 47 -13.03 -2.67 7.93
C SER A 47 -14.38 -2.45 7.25
N SER A 48 -15.23 -1.64 7.88
CA SER A 48 -16.46 -1.12 7.27
C SER A 48 -16.53 0.40 7.51
N PRO A 49 -16.40 1.23 6.45
CA PRO A 49 -16.20 0.88 5.04
C PRO A 49 -14.85 0.18 4.76
N VAL A 50 -14.77 -0.56 3.63
CA VAL A 50 -13.55 -1.31 3.24
C VAL A 50 -12.39 -0.41 2.82
N CYS A 51 -12.69 0.83 2.40
CA CYS A 51 -11.68 1.81 2.02
C CYS A 51 -11.50 2.86 3.12
N GLY A 52 -10.23 3.16 3.42
CA GLY A 52 -9.83 4.24 4.32
C GLY A 52 -8.73 5.08 3.70
N CYS A 53 -8.57 6.31 4.19
CA CYS A 53 -7.42 7.16 3.84
C CYS A 53 -6.21 6.81 4.69
N LEU A 54 -5.00 6.89 4.11
CA LEU A 54 -3.77 6.78 4.87
C LEU A 54 -3.72 7.81 6.02
N ASN A 55 -3.10 7.47 7.14
CA ASN A 55 -3.04 8.37 8.30
C ASN A 55 -2.42 9.73 7.95
N GLY A 56 -3.15 10.82 8.19
CA GLY A 56 -2.78 12.19 7.81
C GLY A 56 -3.23 12.59 6.40
N PHE A 57 -4.09 11.78 5.79
CA PHE A 57 -4.81 12.07 4.54
C PHE A 57 -6.31 12.13 4.82
N VAL A 58 -7.03 12.84 3.96
CA VAL A 58 -8.48 13.03 4.01
C VAL A 58 -9.09 12.79 2.62
N PRO A 59 -10.37 12.40 2.52
CA PRO A 59 -11.02 12.22 1.24
C PRO A 59 -10.93 13.48 0.38
N LYS A 60 -10.59 13.31 -0.89
CA LYS A 60 -10.53 14.43 -1.85
C LYS A 60 -11.91 15.04 -2.09
N SER A 61 -12.94 14.18 -2.09
CA SER A 61 -14.35 14.55 -2.18
C SER A 61 -15.12 13.84 -1.06
N PRO A 62 -15.40 14.51 0.07
CA PRO A 62 -16.11 13.89 1.19
C PRO A 62 -17.51 13.41 0.81
N ALA A 63 -18.23 14.15 -0.04
CA ALA A 63 -19.57 13.79 -0.49
C ALA A 63 -19.57 12.46 -1.26
N ASP A 64 -18.63 12.27 -2.19
CA ASP A 64 -18.50 11.01 -2.94
C ASP A 64 -18.08 9.86 -2.01
N TRP A 65 -17.17 10.14 -1.07
CA TRP A 65 -16.67 9.17 -0.10
C TRP A 65 -17.78 8.63 0.81
N ASP A 66 -18.67 9.51 1.27
CA ASP A 66 -19.85 9.16 2.09
C ASP A 66 -20.87 8.34 1.30
N MET A 67 -20.90 8.49 -0.03
CA MET A 67 -21.71 7.69 -0.96
C MET A 67 -20.99 6.41 -1.44
N THR A 68 -19.88 6.03 -0.81
CA THR A 68 -19.04 4.86 -1.16
C THR A 68 -18.36 4.94 -2.53
N ASP A 69 -18.26 6.13 -3.12
CA ASP A 69 -17.42 6.40 -4.28
C ASP A 69 -16.03 6.88 -3.82
N TRP A 70 -15.11 5.93 -3.71
CA TRP A 70 -13.72 6.17 -3.30
C TRP A 70 -12.79 6.49 -4.46
N SER A 71 -13.29 6.60 -5.69
CA SER A 71 -12.48 6.73 -6.91
C SER A 71 -11.59 7.99 -6.91
N ASN A 72 -12.05 9.06 -6.26
CA ASN A 72 -11.31 10.30 -6.10
C ASN A 72 -10.12 10.20 -5.13
N GLY A 73 -10.04 9.14 -4.33
CA GLY A 73 -8.97 8.91 -3.37
C GLY A 73 -8.90 9.96 -2.26
N CYS A 74 -7.70 10.08 -1.70
CA CYS A 74 -7.37 10.91 -0.56
C CYS A 74 -6.23 11.87 -0.91
N VAL A 75 -6.24 13.02 -0.25
CA VAL A 75 -5.20 14.05 -0.33
C VAL A 75 -4.59 14.27 1.05
N ARG A 76 -3.36 14.76 1.09
CA ARG A 76 -2.69 15.10 2.35
C ARG A 76 -3.47 16.17 3.08
N LYS A 77 -3.66 15.99 4.39
CA LYS A 77 -4.23 17.03 5.26
C LYS A 77 -3.28 18.23 5.36
N THR A 78 -1.99 17.94 5.51
CA THR A 78 -0.93 18.95 5.63
C THR A 78 0.07 18.81 4.48
N PRO A 79 0.33 19.88 3.70
CA PRO A 79 1.33 19.86 2.62
C PRO A 79 2.73 19.51 3.12
N LEU A 80 3.50 18.82 2.28
CA LEU A 80 4.91 18.58 2.53
C LEU A 80 5.72 19.86 2.34
N ASN A 81 6.77 20.03 3.13
CA ASN A 81 7.68 21.17 3.01
C ASN A 81 9.06 20.77 2.46
N CYS A 82 9.26 19.49 2.16
CA CYS A 82 10.54 18.85 1.83
C CYS A 82 11.57 18.87 2.98
N SER A 83 11.78 20.03 3.59
CA SER A 83 12.70 20.29 4.69
C SER A 83 12.02 20.15 6.06
N GLY A 84 12.28 19.05 6.75
CA GLY A 84 11.66 18.74 8.05
C GLY A 84 10.47 17.78 7.95
N ASP A 85 10.20 17.25 6.76
CA ASP A 85 9.37 16.05 6.61
C ASP A 85 10.00 14.86 7.33
N GLY A 86 9.16 13.89 7.69
CA GLY A 86 9.60 12.58 8.15
C GLY A 86 8.70 11.50 7.59
N PHE A 87 8.62 10.36 8.29
CA PHE A 87 7.87 9.21 7.78
C PHE A 87 7.05 8.56 8.87
N ARG A 88 5.86 8.09 8.48
CA ARG A 88 5.00 7.23 9.28
C ARG A 88 5.04 5.82 8.69
N LYS A 89 5.23 4.84 9.57
CA LYS A 89 5.24 3.42 9.21
C LYS A 89 3.82 2.89 9.08
N LEU A 90 3.58 2.12 8.02
CA LEU A 90 2.38 1.30 7.82
C LEU A 90 2.81 -0.13 7.56
N ALA A 91 2.35 -1.06 8.40
CA ALA A 91 2.72 -2.47 8.36
C ALA A 91 1.59 -3.34 7.80
N GLY A 92 1.92 -4.58 7.41
CA GLY A 92 0.95 -5.53 6.88
C GLY A 92 0.37 -5.07 5.56
N VAL A 93 1.19 -4.55 4.65
CA VAL A 93 0.68 -4.02 3.37
C VAL A 93 1.04 -4.90 2.19
N LYS A 94 0.10 -5.04 1.25
CA LYS A 94 0.43 -5.18 -0.16
C LYS A 94 1.00 -3.85 -0.63
N MET A 95 2.21 -3.88 -1.19
CA MET A 95 2.86 -2.68 -1.70
C MET A 95 2.04 -1.99 -2.80
N PRO A 96 2.06 -0.64 -2.86
CA PRO A 96 1.41 0.10 -3.93
C PRO A 96 2.02 -0.24 -5.29
N GLU A 97 1.30 0.10 -6.35
CA GLU A 97 1.80 -0.12 -7.71
C GLU A 97 3.17 0.52 -7.93
N THR A 98 3.96 -0.09 -8.83
CA THR A 98 5.38 0.23 -8.98
C THR A 98 5.69 1.09 -10.21
N LYS A 99 4.68 1.75 -10.79
CA LYS A 99 4.82 2.54 -12.04
C LYS A 99 5.80 3.70 -11.92
N SER A 100 5.77 4.40 -10.79
CA SER A 100 6.61 5.58 -10.53
C SER A 100 7.54 5.29 -9.35
N THR A 101 8.51 4.40 -9.57
CA THR A 101 9.42 3.94 -8.52
C THR A 101 10.88 3.97 -8.95
N TRP A 102 11.77 3.97 -7.95
CA TRP A 102 13.19 3.74 -8.11
C TRP A 102 13.65 2.74 -7.05
N PHE A 103 14.61 1.88 -7.38
CA PHE A 103 15.09 0.86 -6.44
C PHE A 103 16.62 0.72 -6.44
N SER A 104 17.13 0.16 -5.35
CA SER A 104 18.53 -0.23 -5.20
C SER A 104 18.63 -1.50 -4.36
N ASN A 105 19.38 -2.50 -4.83
CA ASN A 105 19.60 -3.74 -4.08
C ASN A 105 20.66 -3.59 -2.97
N THR A 106 21.52 -2.57 -3.05
CA THR A 106 22.68 -2.43 -2.15
C THR A 106 22.41 -1.52 -0.96
N MET A 107 21.40 -0.65 -1.07
CA MET A 107 21.06 0.29 -0.01
C MET A 107 20.33 -0.40 1.14
N ASN A 108 20.68 -0.03 2.37
CA ASN A 108 19.89 -0.42 3.54
C ASN A 108 18.72 0.54 3.78
N LEU A 109 17.80 0.16 4.68
CA LEU A 109 16.59 0.93 4.99
C LEU A 109 16.88 2.38 5.47
N ARG A 110 17.98 2.60 6.19
CA ARG A 110 18.37 3.94 6.68
C ARG A 110 18.85 4.82 5.52
N GLU A 111 19.66 4.29 4.63
CA GLU A 111 20.07 4.97 3.40
C GLU A 111 18.86 5.26 2.52
N CYS A 112 17.91 4.32 2.44
CA CYS A 112 16.66 4.49 1.69
C CYS A 112 15.84 5.67 2.22
N LYS A 113 15.69 5.78 3.55
CA LYS A 113 15.06 6.93 4.21
C LYS A 113 15.73 8.25 3.81
N ASN A 114 17.05 8.32 3.93
CA ASN A 114 17.80 9.54 3.62
C ASN A 114 17.67 9.90 2.13
N LYS A 115 17.74 8.91 1.24
CA LYS A 115 17.56 9.10 -0.21
C LYS A 115 16.18 9.64 -0.56
N CYS A 116 15.15 9.19 0.15
CA CYS A 116 13.79 9.72 -0.02
C CYS A 116 13.70 11.18 0.47
N LEU A 117 14.30 11.52 1.61
CA LEU A 117 14.31 12.90 2.12
C LEU A 117 15.00 13.87 1.15
N GLU A 118 16.12 13.46 0.54
CA GLU A 118 16.84 14.24 -0.48
C GLU A 118 15.98 14.56 -1.72
N LYS A 119 15.01 13.71 -2.04
CA LYS A 119 14.14 13.88 -3.21
C LYS A 119 12.78 14.43 -2.78
N CYS A 120 12.53 15.73 -2.95
CA CYS A 120 11.28 16.36 -2.50
C CYS A 120 9.99 15.73 -3.06
N ASN A 121 10.06 15.05 -4.21
CA ASN A 121 8.93 14.35 -4.81
C ASN A 121 8.77 12.89 -4.34
N CYS A 122 9.69 12.36 -3.53
CA CYS A 122 9.57 11.02 -2.95
C CYS A 122 8.44 11.01 -1.92
N THR A 123 7.52 10.07 -2.05
CA THR A 123 6.30 9.99 -1.22
C THR A 123 6.30 8.82 -0.25
N ALA A 124 7.06 7.75 -0.54
CA ALA A 124 7.25 6.64 0.38
C ALA A 124 8.53 5.86 0.08
N TYR A 125 8.96 5.04 1.05
CA TYR A 125 10.02 4.05 0.85
C TYR A 125 9.76 2.73 1.59
N SER A 126 10.44 1.66 1.19
CA SER A 126 10.45 0.37 1.89
C SER A 126 11.76 -0.40 1.62
N ASN A 127 11.95 -1.51 2.33
CA ASN A 127 12.87 -2.55 1.86
C ASN A 127 12.35 -3.14 0.54
N LEU A 128 13.27 -3.57 -0.32
CA LEU A 128 12.95 -4.24 -1.58
C LEU A 128 12.73 -5.75 -1.38
N ASP A 129 13.52 -6.36 -0.49
CA ASP A 129 13.44 -7.76 -0.11
C ASP A 129 13.23 -7.85 1.41
N ILE A 130 12.29 -8.67 1.86
CA ILE A 130 11.95 -8.84 3.28
C ILE A 130 12.75 -9.95 3.98
N ARG A 131 13.49 -10.79 3.24
CA ARG A 131 14.27 -11.89 3.81
C ARG A 131 15.36 -11.36 4.73
N ASN A 132 15.75 -12.18 5.72
CA ASN A 132 16.88 -11.91 6.63
C ASN A 132 16.81 -10.54 7.34
N GLY A 133 15.61 -10.08 7.71
CA GLY A 133 15.41 -8.79 8.39
C GLY A 133 15.33 -7.58 7.45
N GLY A 134 15.30 -7.81 6.14
CA GLY A 134 15.04 -6.80 5.13
C GLY A 134 16.32 -6.23 4.49
N SER A 135 16.30 -6.08 3.17
CA SER A 135 17.40 -5.49 2.40
C SER A 135 16.90 -4.76 1.15
N GLY A 136 17.80 -3.96 0.57
CA GLY A 136 17.49 -3.12 -0.57
C GLY A 136 16.60 -1.93 -0.21
N CYS A 137 16.31 -1.13 -1.22
CA CYS A 137 15.56 0.11 -1.11
C CYS A 137 14.60 0.21 -2.29
N MET A 138 13.37 0.57 -1.99
CA MET A 138 12.36 0.97 -2.97
C MET A 138 11.81 2.33 -2.60
N LEU A 139 11.74 3.25 -3.56
CA LEU A 139 11.21 4.59 -3.43
C LEU A 139 10.01 4.75 -4.34
N TRP A 140 8.95 5.38 -3.85
CA TRP A 140 7.78 5.78 -4.64
C TRP A 140 7.76 7.30 -4.86
N PHE A 141 7.22 7.71 -6.01
CA PHE A 141 7.02 9.09 -6.39
C PHE A 141 5.57 9.30 -6.82
N GLY A 142 4.96 10.41 -6.36
CA GLY A 142 3.55 10.70 -6.62
C GLY A 142 2.59 9.92 -5.71
N ASP A 143 1.35 9.79 -6.16
CA ASP A 143 0.29 9.14 -5.39
C ASP A 143 0.53 7.64 -5.21
N LEU A 144 0.23 7.13 -4.01
CA LEU A 144 0.30 5.70 -3.74
C LEU A 144 -1.03 5.06 -4.08
N ILE A 145 -1.04 4.13 -5.02
CA ILE A 145 -2.27 3.51 -5.54
C ILE A 145 -2.21 2.00 -5.31
N ASP A 146 -3.37 1.39 -5.08
CA ASP A 146 -3.54 -0.07 -4.95
C ASP A 146 -2.93 -0.67 -3.66
N ILE A 147 -2.91 0.12 -2.58
CA ILE A 147 -2.53 -0.37 -1.25
C ILE A 147 -3.65 -1.23 -0.67
N ARG A 148 -3.28 -2.39 -0.14
CA ARG A 148 -4.15 -3.24 0.66
C ARG A 148 -3.50 -3.53 2.01
N VAL A 149 -4.26 -3.39 3.09
CA VAL A 149 -3.84 -3.84 4.42
C VAL A 149 -4.26 -5.30 4.61
N LEU A 150 -3.35 -6.08 5.15
CA LEU A 150 -3.40 -7.51 5.35
C LEU A 150 -3.19 -7.75 6.85
N SER A 151 -4.04 -8.60 7.44
CA SER A 151 -3.99 -8.91 8.86
C SER A 151 -2.73 -9.68 9.28
N GLU A 152 -2.08 -10.34 8.33
CA GLU A 152 -0.89 -11.17 8.55
C GLU A 152 0.12 -10.87 7.45
N ASN A 153 0.99 -9.87 7.65
CA ASN A 153 2.18 -9.66 6.83
C ASN A 153 3.19 -8.72 7.51
N GLU A 154 4.48 -8.97 7.28
CA GLU A 154 5.58 -8.16 7.81
C GLU A 154 6.04 -7.07 6.83
N GLN A 155 5.42 -6.93 5.65
CA GLN A 155 5.79 -5.88 4.72
C GLN A 155 5.42 -4.50 5.29
N GLU A 156 6.42 -3.63 5.37
CA GLU A 156 6.30 -2.28 5.92
C GLU A 156 6.63 -1.25 4.85
N ILE A 157 5.77 -0.24 4.72
CA ILE A 157 6.01 0.95 3.92
C ILE A 157 6.10 2.18 4.83
N TYR A 158 7.02 3.08 4.51
CA TYR A 158 7.28 4.31 5.24
C TYR A 158 6.79 5.48 4.38
N ILE A 159 5.64 6.05 4.74
CA ILE A 159 4.98 7.10 3.97
C ILE A 159 5.46 8.46 4.48
N ARG A 160 5.92 9.31 3.56
CA ARG A 160 6.42 10.66 3.91
C ARG A 160 5.29 11.49 4.48
N MET A 161 5.56 12.26 5.54
CA MET A 161 4.60 13.12 6.21
C MET A 161 5.24 14.46 6.54
N ALA A 162 4.43 15.52 6.61
CA ALA A 162 4.88 16.78 7.17
C ALA A 162 5.32 16.57 8.63
N GLY A 163 6.40 17.24 9.06
CA GLY A 163 6.94 17.07 10.41
C GLY A 163 5.93 17.33 11.53
N SER A 164 5.00 18.27 11.32
CA SER A 164 3.91 18.60 12.26
C SER A 164 2.93 17.45 12.50
N GLU A 165 2.77 16.53 11.55
CA GLU A 165 1.87 15.38 11.65
C GLU A 165 2.50 14.20 12.42
N LEU A 166 3.82 14.24 12.65
CA LEU A 166 4.57 13.16 13.30
C LEU A 166 4.63 13.29 14.84
N GLY A 167 4.36 14.48 15.36
CA GLY A 167 4.31 14.76 16.81
C GLY A 167 2.93 14.55 17.46
N MET A 168 1.88 14.26 16.68
CA MET A 168 0.51 14.09 17.18
C MET A 168 0.20 12.67 17.68
N ASN A 169 1.19 11.93 18.19
CA ASN A 169 0.93 10.70 18.95
C ASN A 169 0.74 11.02 20.43
N LEU A 170 -0.44 11.52 20.77
CA LEU A 170 -1.02 11.32 22.10
C LEU A 170 -2.45 10.82 21.92
N SER A 171 -2.60 9.51 22.18
CA SER A 171 -3.81 8.78 22.56
C SER A 171 -5.00 8.75 21.58
N SER A 172 -5.28 7.56 21.08
CA SER A 172 -6.60 6.93 21.29
C SER A 172 -6.47 5.42 21.20
N VAL A 173 -6.60 4.81 22.38
CA VAL A 173 -7.09 3.44 22.61
C VAL A 173 -8.47 3.29 21.99
#